data_AF-A0A535B929-F1
#
_entry.id   AF-A0A535B929-F1
#
_cell.length_a   1.000
_cell.length_b   1.000
_cell.length_c   1.000
_cell.angle_alpha   90.00
_cell.angle_beta   90.00
_cell.angle_gamma   90.00
#
_symmetry.space_group_name_H-M   'P 1'
#
loop_
_entity.id
_entity.type
_entity.pdbx_description
1 polymer ?
#
loop_
_entity_poly.entity_id
_entity_poly.type
_entity_poly.pdbx_seq_one_letter_code
_entity_poly.pdbx_strand_id
1 'polypeptide(L)'
;MLNEKLRQQRHKYTTRLQKGGALLDSMRAMTLKWGDSTETAHLAGNIIGLPSRHRVRDVVGRAFIPRLVNSNPPNLWKLLAVLERSGVDRSVIVPIHYYATAASEPLLWDFVIEELSTMAGTSREVTTSHVLR
;
A
#
# COMPACT_ATOMS: atom_id res chain seq x y z
N MET A 1 -14.23 -15.36 -19.22
CA MET A 1 -12.93 -15.92 -19.65
C MET A 1 -11.71 -15.16 -19.10
N LEU A 2 -11.67 -13.83 -19.04
CA LEU A 2 -10.54 -13.09 -18.43
C LEU A 2 -10.41 -13.35 -16.91
N ASN A 3 -11.54 -13.38 -16.19
CA ASN A 3 -11.58 -13.62 -14.74
C ASN A 3 -11.13 -15.04 -14.32
N GLU A 4 -11.26 -16.03 -15.21
CA GLU A 4 -10.93 -17.42 -14.90
C GLU A 4 -9.43 -17.71 -15.08
N LYS A 5 -8.77 -17.00 -16.00
CA LYS A 5 -7.30 -17.02 -16.14
C LYS A 5 -6.59 -16.29 -15.00
N LEU A 6 -7.19 -15.24 -14.43
CA LEU A 6 -6.67 -14.57 -13.23
C LEU A 6 -6.76 -15.45 -11.98
N ARG A 7 -7.85 -16.23 -11.85
CA ARG A 7 -8.07 -17.19 -10.75
C ARG A 7 -7.03 -18.31 -10.66
N GLN A 8 -6.41 -18.71 -11.77
CA GLN A 8 -5.50 -19.86 -11.81
C GLN A 8 -4.04 -19.55 -11.45
N GLN A 9 -3.66 -18.29 -11.26
CA GLN A 9 -2.36 -17.98 -10.65
C GLN A 9 -2.47 -18.21 -9.14
N ARG A 10 -1.70 -19.16 -8.59
CA ARG A 10 -1.48 -19.27 -7.14
C ARG A 10 -0.85 -17.96 -6.65
N HIS A 11 -1.68 -17.00 -6.26
CA HIS A 11 -1.23 -15.76 -5.64
C HIS A 11 -0.54 -16.15 -4.33
N LYS A 12 0.77 -15.92 -4.27
CA LYS A 12 1.53 -16.12 -3.03
C LYS A 12 1.14 -15.01 -2.07
N TYR A 13 0.22 -15.30 -1.17
CA TYR A 13 -0.10 -14.39 -0.08
C TYR A 13 1.09 -14.27 0.86
N THR A 14 1.27 -13.07 1.40
CA THR A 14 2.28 -12.79 2.39
C THR A 14 1.62 -12.28 3.66
N THR A 15 2.26 -12.49 4.81
CA THR A 15 1.82 -11.93 6.09
C THR A 15 2.31 -10.49 6.30
N ARG A 16 2.79 -9.81 5.23
CA ARG A 16 3.32 -8.44 5.30
C ARG A 16 2.25 -7.39 5.62
N LEU A 17 0.98 -7.74 5.50
CA LEU A 17 -0.18 -6.93 5.87
C LEU A 17 -0.28 -6.63 7.40
N GLN A 18 0.81 -6.65 8.17
CA GLN A 18 0.79 -6.51 9.62
C GLN A 18 0.81 -5.05 10.14
N LYS A 19 -0.04 -4.83 11.16
CA LYS A 19 -0.11 -3.71 12.15
C LYS A 19 -0.33 -2.28 11.62
N GLY A 20 -1.03 -2.11 10.52
CA GLY A 20 -1.58 -0.83 10.10
C GLY A 20 -1.80 -0.84 8.61
N GLY A 21 -3.02 -0.55 8.16
CA GLY A 21 -3.45 -0.74 6.76
C GLY A 21 -2.55 -0.03 5.73
N ALA A 22 -2.97 1.13 5.24
CA ALA A 22 -2.18 1.88 4.26
C ALA A 22 -0.94 2.55 4.87
N LEU A 23 -0.85 2.68 6.20
CA LEU A 23 0.21 3.44 6.89
C LEU A 23 0.36 4.85 6.31
N LEU A 24 -0.77 5.46 5.95
CA LEU A 24 -0.88 6.57 5.00
C LEU A 24 0.10 7.70 5.30
N ASP A 25 0.09 8.25 6.51
CA ASP A 25 0.96 9.38 6.86
C ASP A 25 2.44 9.03 6.73
N SER A 26 2.83 7.81 7.13
CA SER A 26 4.21 7.34 7.00
C SER A 26 4.60 7.11 5.55
N MET A 27 3.71 6.50 4.74
CA MET A 27 3.97 6.26 3.32
C MET A 27 4.12 7.58 2.56
N ARG A 28 3.23 8.56 2.82
CA ARG A 28 3.29 9.89 2.22
C ARG A 28 4.55 10.65 2.60
N ALA A 29 4.89 10.68 3.90
CA ALA A 29 6.12 11.31 4.38
C ALA A 29 7.37 10.69 3.73
N MET A 30 7.37 9.36 3.58
CA MET A 30 8.45 8.65 2.89
C MET A 30 8.49 8.97 1.40
N THR A 31 7.36 8.94 0.71
CA THR A 31 7.27 9.29 -0.72
C THR A 31 7.89 10.65 -1.03
N LEU A 32 7.69 11.65 -0.15
CA LEU A 32 8.26 12.98 -0.34
C LEU A 32 9.77 13.07 -0.12
N LYS A 33 10.31 12.28 0.84
CA LYS A 33 11.70 12.38 1.30
C LYS A 33 12.62 11.25 0.81
N TRP A 34 12.06 10.20 0.21
CA TRP A 34 12.85 9.09 -0.32
C TRP A 34 13.67 9.55 -1.52
N GLY A 35 14.87 8.98 -1.63
CA GLY A 35 15.82 9.25 -2.70
C GLY A 35 16.39 7.95 -3.25
N ASP A 36 17.11 8.06 -4.37
CA ASP A 36 17.75 6.90 -5.00
C ASP A 36 19.01 6.43 -4.25
N SER A 37 19.45 7.12 -3.19
CA SER A 37 20.65 6.75 -2.43
C SER A 37 20.35 5.69 -1.36
N THR A 38 21.31 4.82 -1.11
CA THR A 38 21.28 3.86 0.01
C THR A 38 21.22 4.57 1.37
N GLU A 39 21.73 5.80 1.46
CA GLU A 39 21.64 6.63 2.66
C GLU A 39 20.20 7.00 3.03
N THR A 40 19.34 7.28 2.05
CA THR A 40 17.92 7.59 2.34
C THR A 40 17.18 6.42 3.00
N ALA A 41 17.58 5.17 2.74
CA ALA A 41 17.04 4.00 3.43
C ALA A 41 17.46 3.93 4.91
N HIS A 42 18.67 4.38 5.23
CA HIS A 42 19.18 4.43 6.61
C HIS A 42 18.61 5.61 7.40
N LEU A 43 18.37 6.75 6.75
CA LEU A 43 17.80 7.95 7.36
C LEU A 43 16.27 7.90 7.51
N ALA A 44 15.61 6.91 6.92
CA ALA A 44 14.17 6.72 6.97
C ALA A 44 13.58 6.73 8.40
N GLY A 45 14.36 6.31 9.41
CA GLY A 45 13.93 6.38 10.80
C GLY A 45 13.72 7.80 11.33
N ASN A 46 14.58 8.73 10.89
CA ASN A 46 14.49 10.14 11.26
C ASN A 46 13.42 10.87 10.43
N ILE A 47 13.13 10.36 9.22
CA ILE A 47 12.16 10.96 8.28
C ILE A 47 10.72 10.84 8.78
N ILE A 48 10.36 9.72 9.39
CA ILE A 48 8.96 9.36 9.73
C ILE A 48 8.62 9.68 11.19
N GLY A 49 9.60 10.03 12.04
CA GLY A 49 9.35 10.34 13.46
C GLY A 49 8.72 9.18 14.25
N LEU A 50 8.97 7.94 13.83
CA LEU A 50 8.36 6.77 14.43
C LEU A 50 8.97 6.46 15.81
N PRO A 51 8.16 5.92 16.75
CA PRO A 51 8.54 5.79 18.16
C PRO A 51 9.65 4.77 18.43
N SER A 52 9.95 3.88 17.48
CA SER A 52 11.01 2.88 17.64
C SER A 52 11.64 2.47 16.32
N ARG A 53 12.91 2.04 16.40
CA ARG A 53 13.64 1.44 15.26
C ARG A 53 12.95 0.21 14.69
N HIS A 54 12.24 -0.56 15.54
CA HIS A 54 11.42 -1.69 15.09
C HIS A 54 10.28 -1.22 14.21
N ARG A 55 9.56 -0.16 14.61
CA ARG A 55 8.47 0.40 13.81
C ARG A 55 8.97 0.99 12.50
N VAL A 56 10.14 1.63 12.50
CA VAL A 56 10.81 2.09 11.26
C VAL A 56 11.09 0.91 10.34
N ARG A 57 11.69 -0.17 10.86
CA ARG A 57 12.00 -1.36 10.06
C ARG A 57 10.73 -1.98 9.46
N ASP A 58 9.64 -2.01 10.21
CA ASP A 58 8.35 -2.50 9.72
C ASP A 58 7.82 -1.62 8.59
N VAL A 59 7.73 -0.31 8.81
CA VAL A 59 7.19 0.62 7.83
C VAL A 59 8.06 0.66 6.57
N VAL A 60 9.38 0.76 6.72
CA VAL A 60 10.29 0.92 5.58
C VAL A 60 10.51 -0.42 4.87
N GLY A 61 10.90 -1.45 5.61
CA GLY A 61 11.34 -2.72 5.05
C GLY A 61 10.19 -3.66 4.67
N ARG A 62 9.03 -3.56 5.33
CA ARG A 62 7.89 -4.47 5.09
C ARG A 62 6.75 -3.81 4.33
N ALA A 63 6.63 -2.48 4.36
CA ALA A 63 5.62 -1.74 3.60
C ALA A 63 6.23 -0.88 2.48
N PHE A 64 6.97 0.19 2.79
CA PHE A 64 7.39 1.18 1.79
C PHE A 64 8.22 0.57 0.64
N ILE A 65 9.30 -0.15 0.96
CA ILE A 65 10.18 -0.73 -0.06
C ILE A 65 9.42 -1.77 -0.92
N PRO A 66 8.76 -2.79 -0.34
CA PRO A 66 8.02 -3.76 -1.16
C PRO A 66 6.88 -3.12 -1.98
N ARG A 67 6.18 -2.13 -1.42
CA ARG A 67 4.96 -1.60 -2.03
C ARG A 67 5.20 -0.52 -3.07
N LEU A 68 6.21 0.33 -2.90
CA LEU A 68 6.44 1.51 -3.75
C LEU A 68 7.82 1.58 -4.41
N VAL A 69 8.84 0.91 -3.87
CA VAL A 69 10.18 0.87 -4.49
C VAL A 69 10.30 -0.33 -5.43
N ASN A 70 10.04 -1.53 -4.89
CA ASN A 70 10.04 -2.79 -5.62
C ASN A 70 8.66 -3.11 -6.23
N SER A 71 7.87 -2.08 -6.51
CA SER A 71 6.53 -2.16 -7.07
C SER A 71 6.54 -2.64 -8.52
N ASN A 72 5.36 -2.88 -9.08
CA ASN A 72 5.16 -3.04 -10.51
C ASN A 72 4.13 -2.01 -11.02
N PRO A 73 4.53 -1.00 -11.82
CA PRO A 73 5.88 -0.73 -12.32
C PRO A 73 6.88 -0.38 -11.20
N PRO A 74 8.19 -0.60 -11.39
CA PRO A 74 9.20 -0.31 -10.37
C PRO A 74 9.29 1.19 -10.06
N ASN A 75 9.67 1.52 -8.83
CA ASN A 75 9.81 2.89 -8.33
C ASN A 75 8.53 3.73 -8.43
N LEU A 76 7.37 3.13 -8.17
CA LEU A 76 6.08 3.84 -8.12
C LEU A 76 6.11 5.05 -7.19
N TRP A 77 6.95 5.02 -6.14
CA TRP A 77 7.16 6.16 -5.25
C TRP A 77 7.54 7.45 -5.98
N LYS A 78 8.24 7.39 -7.13
CA LYS A 78 8.64 8.58 -7.90
C LYS A 78 7.42 9.30 -8.48
N LEU A 79 6.49 8.53 -9.05
CA LEU A 79 5.24 9.08 -9.59
C LEU A 79 4.39 9.69 -8.47
N LEU A 80 4.25 8.96 -7.35
CA LEU A 80 3.52 9.47 -6.19
C LEU A 80 4.18 10.72 -5.60
N ALA A 81 5.51 10.82 -5.61
CA ALA A 81 6.23 11.98 -5.14
C ALA A 81 5.95 13.22 -6.00
N VAL A 82 5.82 13.07 -7.31
CA VAL A 82 5.40 14.16 -8.20
C VAL A 82 4.00 14.64 -7.84
N LEU A 83 3.05 13.72 -7.65
CA LEU A 83 1.67 14.05 -7.29
C LEU A 83 1.54 14.69 -5.89
N GLU A 84 2.30 14.20 -4.91
CA GLU A 84 2.33 14.80 -3.57
C GLU A 84 2.92 16.21 -3.59
N ARG A 85 3.99 16.44 -4.37
CA ARG A 85 4.66 17.74 -4.47
C ARG A 85 3.84 18.77 -5.24
N SER A 86 2.97 18.35 -6.15
CA SER A 86 2.08 19.27 -6.86
C SER A 86 0.90 19.77 -6.01
N GLY A 87 0.79 19.33 -4.75
CA GLY A 87 -0.23 19.84 -3.82
C GLY A 87 -1.64 19.41 -4.18
N VAL A 88 -1.79 18.26 -4.83
CA VAL A 88 -3.09 17.68 -5.18
C VAL A 88 -3.94 17.49 -3.93
N ASP A 89 -5.24 17.74 -4.04
CA ASP A 89 -6.17 17.61 -2.92
C ASP A 89 -6.16 16.21 -2.30
N ARG A 90 -6.41 16.16 -0.98
CA ARG A 90 -6.44 14.90 -0.22
C ARG A 90 -7.44 13.91 -0.78
N SER A 91 -8.59 14.37 -1.29
CA SER A 91 -9.61 13.52 -1.89
C SER A 91 -9.13 12.74 -3.11
N VAL A 92 -8.05 13.21 -3.76
CA VAL A 92 -7.46 12.56 -4.94
C VAL A 92 -6.25 11.73 -4.56
N ILE A 93 -5.32 12.27 -3.76
CA ILE A 93 -4.05 11.57 -3.46
C ILE A 93 -4.25 10.38 -2.52
N VAL A 94 -5.20 10.46 -1.58
CA VAL A 94 -5.43 9.40 -0.59
C VAL A 94 -5.93 8.10 -1.24
N PRO A 95 -6.96 8.12 -2.11
CA PRO A 95 -7.35 6.92 -2.86
C PRO A 95 -6.22 6.29 -3.66
N ILE A 96 -5.33 7.10 -4.24
CA ILE A 96 -4.18 6.59 -5.02
C ILE A 96 -3.21 5.81 -4.12
N HIS A 97 -2.92 6.29 -2.90
CA HIS A 97 -2.10 5.54 -1.94
C HIS A 97 -2.77 4.23 -1.48
N TYR A 98 -4.09 4.24 -1.28
CA TYR A 98 -4.83 3.01 -0.98
C TYR A 98 -4.77 2.01 -2.13
N TYR A 99 -4.97 2.48 -3.36
CA TYR A 99 -4.84 1.67 -4.56
C TYR A 99 -3.43 1.08 -4.69
N ALA A 100 -2.39 1.91 -4.56
CA ALA A 100 -1.00 1.46 -4.62
C ALA A 100 -0.70 0.40 -3.55
N THR A 101 -1.27 0.57 -2.34
CA THR A 101 -1.16 -0.43 -1.27
C THR A 101 -1.84 -1.74 -1.67
N ALA A 102 -3.08 -1.70 -2.16
CA ALA A 102 -3.80 -2.89 -2.58
C ALA A 102 -3.09 -3.62 -3.72
N ALA A 103 -2.66 -2.89 -4.76
CA ALA A 103 -1.96 -3.44 -5.92
C ALA A 103 -0.65 -4.15 -5.55
N SER A 104 0.00 -3.76 -4.46
CA SER A 104 1.23 -4.36 -3.97
C SER A 104 1.04 -5.55 -3.01
N GLU A 105 -0.18 -5.78 -2.53
CA GLU A 105 -0.50 -6.77 -1.50
C GLU A 105 -1.59 -7.71 -2.04
N PRO A 106 -1.24 -8.89 -2.61
CA PRO A 106 -2.21 -9.76 -3.29
C PRO A 106 -3.46 -10.08 -2.48
N LEU A 107 -3.30 -10.36 -1.18
CA LEU A 107 -4.44 -10.64 -0.30
C LEU A 107 -5.40 -9.45 -0.19
N LEU A 108 -4.86 -8.23 -0.12
CA LEU A 108 -5.67 -7.02 -0.05
C LEU A 108 -6.30 -6.70 -1.41
N TRP A 109 -5.58 -6.92 -2.51
CA TRP A 109 -6.11 -6.79 -3.86
C TRP A 109 -7.33 -7.69 -4.05
N ASP A 110 -7.18 -8.98 -3.77
CA ASP A 110 -8.25 -9.96 -3.94
C ASP A 110 -9.44 -9.64 -3.03
N PHE A 111 -9.20 -9.22 -1.78
CA PHE A 111 -10.28 -8.75 -0.91
C PHE A 111 -11.02 -7.53 -1.46
N VAL A 112 -10.30 -6.53 -2.00
CA VAL A 112 -10.92 -5.33 -2.58
C VAL A 112 -11.73 -5.68 -3.83
N ILE A 113 -11.19 -6.52 -4.71
CA ILE A 113 -11.82 -6.85 -5.99
C ILE A 113 -12.96 -7.86 -5.81
N GLU A 114 -12.77 -8.92 -5.04
CA GLU A 114 -13.72 -10.02 -4.96
C GLU A 114 -14.82 -9.77 -3.93
N GLU A 115 -14.52 -9.08 -2.83
CA GLU A 115 -15.50 -8.81 -1.77
C GLU A 115 -16.02 -7.37 -1.86
N LEU A 116 -15.15 -6.37 -1.66
CA LEU A 116 -15.60 -4.98 -1.52
C LEU A 116 -16.23 -4.42 -2.80
N SER A 117 -15.67 -4.72 -3.97
CA SER A 117 -16.17 -4.15 -5.24
C SER A 117 -17.57 -4.63 -5.60
N THR A 118 -17.92 -5.87 -5.22
CA THR A 118 -19.26 -6.43 -5.45
C THR A 118 -20.34 -5.75 -4.62
N MET A 119 -19.94 -5.09 -3.54
CA MET A 119 -20.81 -4.38 -2.62
C MET A 119 -20.80 -2.87 -2.83
N ALA A 120 -19.93 -2.34 -3.70
CA ALA A 120 -19.84 -0.91 -3.96
C ALA A 120 -21.18 -0.36 -4.49
N GLY A 121 -21.67 0.72 -3.87
CA GLY A 121 -22.98 1.31 -4.21
C GLY A 121 -24.19 0.59 -3.61
N THR A 122 -23.98 -0.56 -2.94
CA THR A 122 -24.99 -1.16 -2.08
C THR A 122 -24.77 -0.63 -0.66
N SER A 123 -25.82 -0.20 0.06
CA SER A 123 -25.69 0.31 1.44
C SER A 123 -25.32 -0.77 2.48
N ARG A 124 -24.67 -1.86 2.05
CA ARG A 124 -24.30 -3.00 2.88
C ARG A 124 -22.90 -2.78 3.45
N GLU A 125 -22.77 -2.92 4.77
CA GLU A 125 -21.47 -2.98 5.44
C GLU A 125 -20.85 -4.38 5.33
N VAL A 126 -19.52 -4.40 5.17
CA VAL A 126 -18.73 -5.65 5.22
C VAL A 126 -18.32 -5.90 6.67
N THR A 127 -18.92 -6.91 7.28
CA THR A 127 -18.57 -7.37 8.63
C THR A 127 -17.76 -8.68 8.57
N THR A 128 -17.08 -9.02 9.66
CA THR A 128 -16.28 -10.26 9.77
C THR A 128 -17.08 -11.53 9.49
N SER A 129 -18.39 -11.52 9.77
CA SER A 129 -19.30 -12.64 9.50
C SER A 129 -19.48 -12.95 8.01
N HIS A 130 -19.18 -12.02 7.12
CA HIS A 130 -19.29 -12.23 5.67
C HIS A 130 -18.08 -12.97 5.09
N VAL A 131 -16.90 -12.79 5.72
CA VAL A 131 -15.60 -13.27 5.22
C VAL A 131 -15.23 -14.63 5.82
N LEU A 132 -15.71 -14.93 7.04
CA LEU A 132 -15.51 -16.22 7.71
C LEU A 132 -16.67 -17.16 7.36
N ARG A 133 -16.61 -17.81 6.19
CA ARG A 133 -17.51 -18.92 5.82
C ARG A 133 -16.86 -20.26 6.09
#